data_AF-A0A497NY12-F1
#
_entry.id   AF-A0A497NY12-F1
#
_cell.length_a   1.000
_cell.length_b   1.000
_cell.length_c   1.000
_cell.angle_alpha   90.00
_cell.angle_beta   90.00
_cell.angle_gamma   90.00
#
_symmetry.space_group_name_H-M   'P 1'
#
loop_
_entity.id
_entity.type
_entity.pdbx_description
1 polymer ?
#
loop_
_entity_poly.entity_id
_entity_poly.type
_entity_poly.pdbx_seq_one_letter_code
_entity_poly.pdbx_strand_id
1 'polypeptide(L)' 'MVSSVEVVRENILKFLSTNGEKATGEIARGVGKPTHIAKYHLTRLLIDGLVERRFATPKVIMWKITDKGRDALKQH' A
#
# COMPACT_ATOMS: atom_id res chain seq x y z
N MET A 1 -9.27 -14.83 -13.85
CA MET A 1 -9.98 -14.19 -12.72
C MET A 1 -8.92 -13.68 -11.76
N VAL A 2 -8.76 -12.36 -11.64
CA VAL A 2 -7.85 -11.76 -10.65
C VAL A 2 -8.47 -11.97 -9.27
N SER A 3 -7.70 -12.51 -8.33
CA SER A 3 -8.21 -12.81 -7.00
C SER A 3 -8.57 -11.51 -6.25
N SER A 4 -9.57 -11.54 -5.37
CA SER A 4 -9.97 -10.37 -4.56
C SER A 4 -8.81 -9.78 -3.74
N VAL A 5 -7.81 -10.59 -3.43
CA VAL A 5 -6.57 -10.21 -2.72
C VAL A 5 -5.64 -9.37 -3.60
N GLU A 6 -5.48 -9.74 -4.86
CA GLU A 6 -4.64 -9.01 -5.82
C GLU A 6 -5.23 -7.63 -6.12
N VAL A 7 -6.55 -7.55 -6.27
CA VAL A 7 -7.27 -6.27 -6.47
C VAL A 7 -7.00 -5.29 -5.33
N VAL A 8 -6.98 -5.75 -4.08
CA VAL A 8 -6.70 -4.87 -2.93
C VAL A 8 -5.26 -4.37 -2.93
N ARG A 9 -4.29 -5.23 -3.25
CA ARG A 9 -2.88 -4.83 -3.33
C ARG A 9 -2.65 -3.80 -4.43
N GLU A 10 -3.21 -4.03 -5.60
CA GLU A 10 -3.13 -3.12 -6.73
C GLU A 10 -3.75 -1.75 -6.40
N ASN A 11 -4.93 -1.74 -5.77
CA ASN A 11 -5.58 -0.49 -5.33
C ASN A 11 -4.73 0.29 -4.32
N ILE A 12 -4.04 -0.40 -3.39
CA ILE A 12 -3.12 0.24 -2.45
C ILE A 12 -1.92 0.85 -3.18
N LEU A 13 -1.31 0.12 -4.11
CA LEU A 13 -0.18 0.61 -4.89
C LEU A 13 -0.58 1.82 -5.74
N LYS A 14 -1.73 1.76 -6.44
CA LYS A 14 -2.27 2.89 -7.21
C LYS A 14 -2.49 4.11 -6.30
N PHE A 15 -3.12 3.91 -5.15
CA PHE A 15 -3.36 4.98 -4.18
C PHE A 15 -2.06 5.67 -3.74
N LEU A 16 -1.04 4.90 -3.38
CA LEU A 16 0.26 5.44 -2.96
C LEU A 16 1.04 6.08 -4.12
N SER A 17 0.90 5.58 -5.34
CA SER A 17 1.52 6.16 -6.53
C SER A 17 1.02 7.58 -6.80
N THR A 18 -0.29 7.81 -6.62
CA THR A 18 -0.96 9.11 -6.83
C THR A 18 -0.82 10.06 -5.65
N ASN A 19 -0.92 9.57 -4.41
CA ASN A 19 -1.03 10.41 -3.21
C ASN A 19 0.27 10.55 -2.42
N GLY A 20 1.33 9.89 -2.87
CA GLY A 20 2.61 9.86 -2.18
C GLY A 20 2.53 9.10 -0.86
N GLU A 21 3.25 9.62 0.14
CA GLU A 21 3.41 8.95 1.41
C GLU A 21 2.18 9.14 2.32
N LYS A 22 1.64 8.03 2.87
CA LYS A 22 0.38 8.03 3.63
C LYS A 22 0.39 7.09 4.83
N ALA A 23 -0.37 7.43 5.87
CA ALA A 23 -0.58 6.55 7.02
C ALA A 23 -1.57 5.43 6.69
N THR A 24 -1.50 4.30 7.41
CA THR A 24 -2.40 3.14 7.15
C THR A 24 -3.88 3.51 7.18
N GLY A 25 -4.30 4.41 8.08
CA GLY A 25 -5.70 4.85 8.16
C GLY A 25 -6.15 5.72 6.97
N GLU A 26 -5.25 6.50 6.39
CA GLU A 26 -5.53 7.26 5.16
C GLU A 26 -5.63 6.32 3.96
N ILE A 27 -4.71 5.36 3.84
CA ILE A 27 -4.73 4.35 2.78
C ILE A 27 -6.01 3.53 2.86
N ALA A 28 -6.36 3.03 4.04
CA ALA A 28 -7.56 2.23 4.27
C ALA A 28 -8.84 2.95 3.82
N ARG A 29 -8.98 4.25 4.17
CA ARG A 29 -10.09 5.09 3.70
C ARG A 29 -10.05 5.27 2.19
N GLY A 30 -8.89 5.56 1.63
CA GLY A 30 -8.71 5.77 0.19
C GLY A 30 -9.06 4.56 -0.67
N VAL A 31 -8.80 3.34 -0.19
CA VAL A 31 -9.11 2.09 -0.91
C VAL A 31 -10.43 1.45 -0.49
N GLY A 32 -11.20 2.09 0.41
CA GLY A 32 -12.49 1.58 0.89
C GLY A 32 -12.38 0.25 1.64
N LYS A 33 -11.36 0.07 2.48
CA LYS A 33 -11.15 -1.15 3.27
C LYS A 33 -10.97 -0.86 4.76
N PRO A 34 -11.28 -1.82 5.66
CA PRO A 34 -10.93 -1.71 7.06
C PRO A 34 -9.41 -1.59 7.27
N THR A 35 -9.00 -0.86 8.31
CA THR A 35 -7.58 -0.61 8.61
C THR A 35 -6.77 -1.89 8.78
N HIS A 36 -7.34 -2.93 9.41
CA HIS A 36 -6.64 -4.21 9.60
C HIS A 36 -6.41 -4.95 8.27
N ILE A 37 -7.34 -4.86 7.31
CA ILE A 37 -7.18 -5.40 5.96
C ILE A 37 -6.06 -4.64 5.24
N ALA A 38 -6.12 -3.30 5.22
CA ALA A 38 -5.06 -2.49 4.62
C ALA A 38 -3.68 -2.80 5.23
N LYS A 39 -3.60 -2.94 6.56
CA LYS A 39 -2.37 -3.31 7.28
C LYS A 39 -1.84 -4.68 6.86
N TYR A 40 -2.70 -5.68 6.72
CA TYR A 40 -2.33 -7.01 6.24
C TYR A 40 -1.69 -6.94 4.84
N HIS A 41 -2.34 -6.25 3.89
CA HIS A 41 -1.81 -6.12 2.53
C HIS A 41 -0.54 -5.27 2.46
N LEU A 42 -0.45 -4.17 3.21
CA LEU A 42 0.78 -3.36 3.29
C LEU A 42 1.97 -4.16 3.82
N THR A 43 1.74 -5.06 4.78
CA THR A 43 2.79 -5.96 5.29
C THR A 43 3.27 -6.93 4.22
N ARG A 44 2.36 -7.47 3.39
CA ARG A 44 2.73 -8.33 2.26
C ARG A 44 3.49 -7.56 1.19
N LEU A 45 3.01 -6.37 0.81
CA LEU A 45 3.68 -5.49 -0.16
C LEU A 45 5.08 -5.07 0.31
N LEU A 46 5.28 -4.91 1.62
CA LEU A 46 6.58 -4.63 2.21
C LEU A 46 7.54 -5.82 2.06
N ILE A 47 7.07 -7.03 2.34
CA ILE A 47 7.84 -8.26 2.13
C ILE A 47 8.24 -8.41 0.66
N ASP A 48 7.34 -8.06 -0.25
CA ASP A 48 7.57 -8.12 -1.70
C ASP A 48 8.46 -6.96 -2.20
N GLY A 49 8.80 -5.99 -1.34
CA GLY A 49 9.64 -4.82 -1.67
C GLY A 49 8.95 -3.77 -2.54
N LEU A 50 7.62 -3.79 -2.61
CA LEU A 50 6.80 -2.88 -3.45
C LEU A 50 6.44 -1.58 -2.72
N VAL A 51 6.52 -1.59 -1.38
CA VAL A 51 6.36 -0.40 -0.55
C VAL A 51 7.46 -0.37 0.50
N GLU A 52 7.77 0.83 0.96
CA GLU A 52 8.63 1.09 2.10
C GLU A 52 7.82 1.72 3.23
N ARG A 53 8.35 1.64 4.46
CA ARG A 53 7.75 2.29 5.62
C ARG A 53 8.78 3.06 6.42
N ARG A 54 8.37 4.19 7.00
CA ARG A 54 9.15 4.92 8.01
C ARG A 54 8.28 5.28 9.21
N PHE A 55 8.90 5.49 10.34
CA PHE A 55 8.23 6.03 11.53
C PHE A 55 8.27 7.56 11.43
N ALA A 56 7.11 8.21 11.32
CA ALA A 56 7.01 9.66 11.46
C ALA A 56 7.01 10.07 12.94
N THR A 57 6.39 9.23 13.78
CA THR A 57 6.45 9.30 15.24
C THR A 57 6.47 7.87 15.78
N PRO A 58 6.72 7.63 17.09
CA PRO A 58 6.71 6.28 17.67
C PRO A 58 5.39 5.51 17.45
N LYS A 59 4.29 6.20 17.17
CA LYS A 59 2.95 5.61 16.97
C LYS A 59 2.43 5.70 15.53
N VAL A 60 3.13 6.42 14.64
CA VAL A 60 2.66 6.67 13.27
C VAL A 60 3.67 6.12 12.27
N ILE A 61 3.21 5.13 11.51
CA ILE A 61 3.94 4.56 10.38
C ILE A 61 3.40 5.18 9.10
N MET A 62 4.31 5.74 8.32
CA MET A 62 4.05 6.26 6.99
C MET A 62 4.53 5.26 5.95
N TRP A 63 3.74 5.08 4.90
CA TRP A 63 3.99 4.13 3.82
C TRP A 63 4.16 4.88 2.51
N LYS A 64 5.13 4.44 1.71
CA LYS A 64 5.42 5.02 0.40
C LYS A 64 5.67 3.89 -0.60
N ILE A 65 5.29 4.11 -1.85
CA ILE A 65 5.57 3.16 -2.93
C ILE A 65 7.05 3.24 -3.34
N THR A 66 7.68 2.09 -3.58
CA THR A 66 9.05 2.02 -4.12
C THR A 66 9.03 2.11 -5.65
N ASP A 67 10.20 2.30 -6.27
CA ASP A 67 10.30 2.25 -7.74
C ASP A 67 9.86 0.88 -8.29
N LYS A 68 10.25 -0.21 -7.62
CA LYS A 68 9.77 -1.57 -7.91
C LYS A 68 8.25 -1.66 -7.84
N GLY A 69 7.63 -1.05 -6.84
CA GLY A 69 6.17 -0.96 -6.72
C GLY A 69 5.52 -0.19 -7.87
N ARG A 70 6.13 0.90 -8.32
CA ARG A 70 5.66 1.67 -9.48
C ARG A 70 5.78 0.90 -10.78
N ASP A 71 6.86 0.13 -10.96
CA ASP A 71 7.05 -0.69 -12.16
C ASP A 71 6.09 -1.88 -12.20
N ALA A 72 5.77 -2.47 -11.05
CA ALA A 72 4.74 -3.51 -10.95
C ALA A 72 3.35 -3.03 -11.40
N LEU A 73 3.04 -1.73 -11.29
CA LEU A 73 1.80 -1.14 -11.79
C LEU A 73 1.79 -0.95 -13.33
N LYS A 74 2.94 -0.96 -14.00
CA LYS A 74 3.03 -0.79 -15.46
C LYS A 74 2.92 -2.11 -16.23
N GLN A 75 3.17 -3.22 -15.56
CA GLN A 75 3.22 -4.57 -16.16
C GLN A 75 1.85 -5.27 -16.18
N HIS A 76 0.81 -4.61 -15.68
CA HIS A 76 -0.58 -5.08 -15.61
C HIS A 76 -1.52 -4.03 -16.18
#